data_AF-A0A2V3JE86-F1
#
_entry.id   AF-A0A2V3JE86-F1
#
_cell.length_a   1.000
_cell.length_b   1.000
_cell.length_c   1.000
_cell.angle_alpha   90.00
_cell.angle_beta   90.00
_cell.angle_gamma   90.00
#
_symmetry.space_group_name_H-M   'P 1'
#
loop_
_entity.id
_entity.type
_entity.pdbx_description
1 polymer ?
#
loop_
_entity_poly.entity_id
_entity_poly.type
_entity_poly.pdbx_seq_one_letter_code
_entity_poly.pdbx_strand_id
1 'polypeptide(L)'
;MYKGFPETIDMVENKAREYVRELIAERIIYRDIPETFRIEDFEIIKILADSLFKNPGIILNIESLSRDLGRHKKTIRNALNYLELSFLIKRVSNLRGSFLSTSRKRQTELE
;
A
#
# COMPACT_ATOMS: atom_id res chain seq x y z
N MET A 1 8.03 -18.49 5.81
CA MET A 1 8.70 -17.53 6.72
C MET A 1 7.63 -16.59 7.27
N TYR A 2 6.99 -16.96 8.39
CA TYR A 2 5.96 -16.16 9.07
C TYR A 2 6.51 -15.52 10.37
N LYS A 3 7.80 -15.14 10.35
CA LYS A 3 8.56 -14.70 11.54
C LYS A 3 8.09 -13.36 12.14
N GLY A 4 6.98 -12.80 11.67
CA GLY A 4 6.37 -11.57 12.20
C GLY A 4 5.12 -11.80 13.06
N PHE A 5 4.56 -13.02 13.08
CA PHE A 5 3.34 -13.35 13.82
C PHE A 5 3.55 -14.63 14.64
N PRO A 6 3.96 -14.54 15.92
CA PRO A 6 4.28 -15.72 16.73
C PRO A 6 3.10 -16.70 16.86
N GLU A 7 1.86 -16.22 16.77
CA GLU A 7 0.64 -17.02 16.81
C GLU A 7 0.50 -17.98 15.63
N THR A 8 1.24 -17.72 14.53
CA THR A 8 1.19 -18.53 13.31
C THR A 8 2.27 -19.62 13.24
N ILE A 9 3.14 -19.71 14.25
CA ILE A 9 4.31 -20.63 14.23
C ILE A 9 3.88 -22.09 14.06
N ASP A 10 2.83 -22.50 14.75
CA ASP A 10 2.32 -23.89 14.72
C ASP A 10 1.26 -24.11 13.63
N MET A 11 0.95 -23.09 12.83
CA MET A 11 -0.04 -23.18 11.76
C MET A 11 0.55 -23.78 10.48
N VAL A 12 -0.27 -24.56 9.78
CA VAL A 12 0.03 -24.94 8.39
C VAL A 12 0.09 -23.68 7.52
N GLU A 13 1.05 -23.62 6.59
CA GLU A 13 1.35 -22.45 5.74
C GLU A 13 0.10 -21.77 5.15
N ASN A 14 -0.86 -22.53 4.61
CA ASN A 14 -2.08 -21.95 4.05
C ASN A 14 -2.95 -21.24 5.11
N LYS A 15 -3.07 -21.84 6.31
CA LYS A 15 -3.79 -21.23 7.44
C LYS A 15 -3.07 -19.99 7.96
N ALA A 16 -1.74 -20.02 8.04
CA ALA A 16 -0.95 -18.85 8.42
C ALA A 16 -1.14 -17.69 7.44
N ARG A 17 -1.19 -17.98 6.13
CA ARG A 17 -1.47 -16.97 5.09
C ARG A 17 -2.87 -16.39 5.20
N GLU A 18 -3.87 -17.23 5.41
CA GLU A 18 -5.26 -16.83 5.61
C GLU A 18 -5.40 -15.95 6.87
N TYR A 19 -4.80 -16.37 7.98
CA TYR A 19 -4.74 -15.59 9.22
C TYR A 19 -4.20 -14.18 8.99
N VAL A 20 -3.03 -14.05 8.32
CA VAL A 20 -2.43 -12.73 8.05
C VAL A 20 -3.30 -11.90 7.11
N ARG A 21 -3.92 -12.54 6.10
CA ARG A 21 -4.80 -11.83 5.17
C ARG A 21 -6.02 -11.27 5.88
N GLU A 22 -6.76 -12.10 6.60
CA GLU A 22 -8.06 -11.73 7.16
C GLU A 22 -7.92 -10.90 8.43
N LEU A 23 -7.08 -11.33 9.38
CA LEU A 23 -7.04 -10.69 10.70
C LEU A 23 -6.13 -9.47 10.76
N ILE A 24 -5.15 -9.37 9.84
CA ILE A 24 -4.22 -8.24 9.80
C ILE A 24 -4.54 -7.35 8.61
N ALA A 25 -4.38 -7.83 7.38
CA ALA A 25 -4.47 -6.97 6.21
C ALA A 25 -5.89 -6.42 5.99
N GLU A 26 -6.91 -7.28 6.01
CA GLU A 26 -8.31 -6.84 5.83
C GLU A 26 -8.78 -5.96 6.98
N ARG A 27 -8.43 -6.29 8.23
CA ARG A 27 -8.72 -5.42 9.38
C ARG A 27 -8.15 -4.02 9.18
N ILE A 28 -6.88 -3.91 8.78
CA ILE A 28 -6.24 -2.61 8.55
C ILE A 28 -6.94 -1.85 7.41
N ILE A 29 -7.25 -2.52 6.30
CA ILE A 29 -7.88 -1.90 5.12
C ILE A 29 -9.29 -1.42 5.40
N TYR A 30 -10.12 -2.23 6.08
CA TYR A 30 -11.54 -1.95 6.25
C TYR A 30 -11.89 -1.21 7.54
N ARG A 31 -11.01 -1.21 8.54
CA ARG A 31 -11.25 -0.55 9.83
C ARG A 31 -10.25 0.55 10.09
N ASP A 32 -8.98 0.18 10.25
CA ASP A 32 -7.99 1.10 10.80
C ASP A 32 -7.72 2.27 9.85
N ILE A 33 -7.61 2.03 8.54
CA ILE A 33 -7.43 3.09 7.53
C ILE A 33 -8.64 4.04 7.48
N PRO A 34 -9.90 3.56 7.29
CA PRO A 34 -11.07 4.43 7.30
C PRO A 34 -11.22 5.25 8.57
N GLU A 35 -11.02 4.64 9.75
CA GLU A 35 -11.13 5.32 11.04
C GLU A 35 -10.02 6.38 11.23
N THR A 36 -8.78 6.03 10.92
CA THR A 36 -7.61 6.92 11.15
C THR A 36 -7.62 8.13 10.22
N PHE A 37 -7.95 7.93 8.95
CA PHE A 37 -7.83 8.96 7.92
C PHE A 37 -9.17 9.60 7.53
N ARG A 38 -10.29 9.16 8.13
CA ARG A 38 -11.65 9.63 7.88
C ARG A 38 -12.02 9.59 6.39
N ILE A 39 -11.73 8.46 5.75
CA ILE A 39 -11.89 8.29 4.30
C ILE A 39 -13.28 7.74 4.00
N GLU A 40 -13.97 8.37 3.05
CA GLU A 40 -15.28 7.91 2.56
C GLU A 40 -15.15 6.88 1.42
N ASP A 41 -14.23 7.11 0.46
CA ASP A 41 -13.95 6.19 -0.65
C ASP A 41 -12.79 5.25 -0.31
N PHE A 42 -13.08 4.14 0.38
CA PHE A 42 -12.10 3.09 0.69
C PHE A 42 -11.97 2.03 -0.41
N GLU A 43 -12.83 2.07 -1.44
CA GLU A 43 -12.84 1.09 -2.54
C GLU A 43 -11.50 1.11 -3.30
N ILE A 44 -10.99 2.31 -3.58
CA ILE A 44 -9.70 2.50 -4.24
C ILE A 44 -8.53 1.90 -3.45
N ILE A 45 -8.59 1.93 -2.13
CA ILE A 45 -7.56 1.39 -1.23
C ILE A 45 -7.53 -0.14 -1.35
N LYS A 46 -8.72 -0.77 -1.33
CA LYS A 46 -8.87 -2.21 -1.52
C LYS A 46 -8.32 -2.65 -2.88
N ILE A 47 -8.72 -1.99 -3.96
CA ILE A 47 -8.28 -2.35 -5.33
C ILE A 47 -6.76 -2.30 -5.44
N LEU A 48 -6.15 -1.23 -4.93
CA LEU A 48 -4.70 -1.06 -4.96
C LEU A 48 -4.00 -2.11 -4.07
N ALA A 49 -4.51 -2.36 -2.86
CA ALA A 49 -3.96 -3.37 -1.97
C ALA A 49 -3.99 -4.78 -2.58
N ASP A 50 -5.14 -5.22 -3.12
CA ASP A 50 -5.26 -6.53 -3.76
C ASP A 50 -4.33 -6.68 -4.96
N SER A 51 -4.19 -5.63 -5.77
CA SER A 51 -3.27 -5.63 -6.91
C SER A 51 -1.80 -5.76 -6.47
N LEU A 52 -1.41 -5.02 -5.43
CA LEU A 52 -0.04 -5.00 -4.89
C LEU A 52 0.32 -6.29 -4.16
N PHE A 53 -0.61 -6.88 -3.40
CA PHE A 53 -0.39 -8.15 -2.70
C PHE A 53 -0.26 -9.32 -3.68
N LYS A 54 -0.96 -9.27 -4.82
CA LYS A 54 -0.82 -10.27 -5.89
C LYS A 54 0.47 -10.11 -6.69
N ASN A 55 0.95 -8.87 -6.86
CA ASN A 55 2.11 -8.55 -7.70
C ASN A 55 3.15 -7.70 -6.93
N PRO A 56 3.85 -8.27 -5.94
CA PRO A 56 4.87 -7.54 -5.20
C PRO A 56 6.01 -7.08 -6.13
N GLY A 57 6.49 -5.86 -5.92
CA GLY A 57 7.57 -5.28 -6.74
C GLY A 57 7.13 -4.65 -8.07
N ILE A 58 5.83 -4.54 -8.32
CA ILE A 58 5.29 -3.86 -9.52
C ILE A 58 5.69 -2.37 -9.57
N ILE A 59 6.03 -1.91 -10.78
CA ILE A 59 6.23 -0.49 -11.05
C ILE A 59 4.88 0.15 -11.39
N LEU A 60 4.44 1.10 -10.58
CA LEU A 60 3.17 1.79 -10.78
C LEU A 60 3.33 3.05 -11.62
N ASN A 61 2.45 3.23 -12.59
CA ASN A 61 2.26 4.50 -13.28
C ASN A 61 0.96 5.17 -12.79
N ILE A 62 1.09 6.29 -12.07
CA ILE A 62 -0.07 7.02 -11.50
C ILE A 62 -0.99 7.58 -12.58
N GLU A 63 -0.46 7.92 -13.76
CA GLU A 63 -1.27 8.39 -14.90
C GLU A 63 -2.18 7.27 -15.42
N SER A 64 -1.60 6.09 -15.66
CA SER A 64 -2.34 4.92 -16.14
C SER A 64 -3.40 4.51 -15.12
N LEU A 65 -3.03 4.39 -13.84
CA LEU A 65 -3.98 4.08 -12.78
C LEU A 65 -5.13 5.09 -12.68
N SER A 66 -4.85 6.38 -12.88
CA SER A 66 -5.89 7.42 -12.87
C SER A 66 -6.91 7.24 -13.99
N ARG A 67 -6.43 6.87 -15.19
CA ARG A 67 -7.26 6.58 -16.35
C ARG A 67 -8.05 5.29 -16.16
N ASP A 68 -7.39 4.22 -15.73
CA ASP A 68 -7.97 2.88 -15.65
C ASP A 68 -9.00 2.77 -14.51
N LEU A 69 -8.75 3.46 -13.39
CA LEU A 69 -9.63 3.44 -12.21
C LEU A 69 -10.65 4.59 -12.20
N GLY A 70 -10.59 5.53 -13.16
CA GLY A 70 -11.51 6.66 -13.22
C GLY A 70 -11.48 7.54 -11.96
N ARG A 71 -10.29 7.70 -11.35
CA ARG A 71 -10.08 8.47 -10.12
C ARG A 71 -8.98 9.50 -10.30
N HIS A 72 -9.10 10.65 -9.64
CA HIS A 72 -8.06 11.68 -9.69
C HIS A 72 -6.72 11.14 -9.17
N LYS A 73 -5.62 11.58 -9.79
CA LYS A 73 -4.24 11.21 -9.38
C LYS A 73 -3.98 11.46 -7.89
N LYS A 74 -4.58 12.52 -7.33
CA LYS A 74 -4.49 12.83 -5.89
C LYS A 74 -5.11 11.72 -5.04
N THR A 75 -6.29 11.22 -5.41
CA THR A 75 -6.98 10.11 -4.72
C THR A 75 -6.13 8.84 -4.73
N ILE A 76 -5.55 8.48 -5.87
CA ILE A 76 -4.68 7.31 -5.98
C ILE A 76 -3.42 7.46 -5.14
N ARG A 77 -2.78 8.64 -5.20
CA ARG A 77 -1.58 8.92 -4.41
C ARG A 77 -1.88 8.87 -2.90
N ASN A 78 -3.02 9.42 -2.48
CA ASN A 78 -3.49 9.34 -1.11
C ASN A 78 -3.74 7.89 -0.68
N ALA A 79 -4.43 7.09 -1.50
CA ALA A 79 -4.65 5.67 -1.22
C ALA A 79 -3.34 4.88 -1.05
N LEU A 80 -2.36 5.11 -1.92
CA LEU A 80 -1.02 4.53 -1.77
C LEU A 80 -0.30 5.03 -0.51
N ASN A 81 -0.46 6.30 -0.15
CA ASN A 81 0.09 6.85 1.08
C ASN A 81 -0.54 6.21 2.32
N TYR A 82 -1.86 5.99 2.34
CA TYR A 82 -2.54 5.34 3.46
C TYR A 82 -2.04 3.90 3.65
N LEU A 83 -1.91 3.14 2.55
CA LEU A 83 -1.36 1.79 2.60
C LEU A 83 0.09 1.75 3.14
N GLU A 84 0.92 2.75 2.80
CA GLU A 84 2.29 2.83 3.31
C GLU A 84 2.34 3.28 4.78
N LEU A 85 1.53 4.27 5.17
CA LEU A 85 1.43 4.73 6.56
C LEU A 85 0.87 3.65 7.50
N SER A 86 0.05 2.75 6.97
CA SER A 86 -0.45 1.56 7.67
C SER A 86 0.49 0.35 7.58
N PHE A 87 1.72 0.53 7.08
CA PHE A 87 2.76 -0.50 6.99
C PHE A 87 2.40 -1.73 6.13
N LEU A 88 1.36 -1.65 5.31
CA LEU A 88 0.95 -2.74 4.41
C LEU A 88 1.85 -2.83 3.17
N ILE A 89 2.40 -1.71 2.73
CA ILE A 89 3.31 -1.63 1.60
C ILE A 89 4.51 -0.76 1.93
N LYS A 90 5.58 -0.92 1.14
CA LYS A 90 6.72 -0.01 1.16
C LYS A 90 7.06 0.43 -0.26
N ARG A 91 7.14 1.74 -0.50
CA ARG A 91 7.56 2.26 -1.80
C ARG A 91 9.08 2.32 -1.86
N VAL A 92 9.62 1.92 -3.00
CA VAL A 92 11.04 2.07 -3.33
C VAL A 92 11.14 3.03 -4.51
N SER A 93 11.84 4.15 -4.32
CA SER A 93 12.09 5.08 -5.41
C SER A 93 13.08 4.49 -6.40
N ASN A 94 12.77 4.57 -7.70
CA ASN A 94 13.73 4.23 -8.73
C ASN A 94 14.89 5.25 -8.69
N LEU A 95 16.05 4.84 -8.18
CA LEU A 95 17.25 5.69 -8.07
C LEU A 95 18.04 5.80 -9.39
N ARG A 96 17.49 5.36 -10.54
CA ARG A 96 18.08 5.67 -11.85
C ARG A 96 17.94 7.16 -12.16
N GLY A 97 18.91 7.93 -11.66
CA GLY A 97 19.09 9.38 -11.86
C GLY A 97 20.12 9.91 -10.88
N SER A 98 20.87 10.96 -11.26
CA SER A 98 21.85 11.62 -10.37
C SER A 98 21.20 11.95 -9.03
N PHE A 99 21.84 11.54 -7.92
CA PHE A 99 21.38 11.75 -6.55
C PHE A 99 20.88 13.20 -6.28
N LEU A 100 21.47 14.17 -7.00
CA LEU A 100 21.15 15.60 -6.93
C LEU A 100 19.77 15.98 -7.48
N SER A 101 19.20 15.26 -8.45
CA SER A 101 17.88 15.57 -9.00
C SER A 101 16.73 15.04 -8.13
N THR A 102 16.95 13.91 -7.45
CA THR A 102 16.01 13.32 -6.49
C THR A 102 15.85 14.13 -5.21
N SER A 103 16.90 14.82 -4.74
CA SER A 103 16.84 15.62 -3.51
C SER A 103 15.94 16.84 -3.65
N ARG A 104 15.97 17.54 -4.80
CA ARG A 104 15.13 18.73 -5.05
C ARG A 104 13.64 18.39 -5.01
N LYS A 105 13.27 17.20 -5.51
CA LYS A 105 11.87 16.76 -5.61
C LYS A 105 11.27 16.38 -4.25
N ARG A 106 12.08 15.87 -3.31
CA ARG A 106 11.61 15.58 -1.94
C ARG A 106 11.38 16.85 -1.12
N GLN A 107 12.18 17.89 -1.36
CA GLN A 107 12.08 19.13 -0.59
C GLN A 107 10.79 19.90 -0.89
N THR A 108 10.29 19.83 -2.12
CA THR A 108 9.03 20.47 -2.53
C THR A 108 7.77 19.71 -2.10
N GLU A 109 7.89 18.44 -1.70
CA GLU A 109 6.76 17.64 -1.20
C GLU A 109 6.60 17.72 0.33
N LEU A 110 7.52 18.40 1.03
CA LEU A 110 7.56 18.59 2.48
C LEU A 110 7.16 20.02 2.92
N GLU A 111 6.90 20.92 1.97
CA GLU A 111 6.32 22.26 2.18
C GLU A 111 4.82 22.25 1.85
#